data_AF-A0A2G4SVI5-F1
#
_entry.id   AF-A0A2G4SVI5-F1
#
_cell.length_a   1.000
_cell.length_b   1.000
_cell.length_c   1.000
_cell.angle_alpha   90.00
_cell.angle_beta   90.00
_cell.angle_gamma   90.00
#
_symmetry.space_group_name_H-M   'P 1'
#
loop_
_entity.id
_entity.type
_entity.pdbx_description
1 polymer ?
#
loop_
_entity_poly.entity_id
_entity_poly.type
_entity_poly.pdbx_seq_one_letter_code
_entity_poly.pdbx_strand_id
1 'polypeptide(L)'
;MLVKDLAQDQRNLLRDLQKDISSLYETLSEEYVTHWKEECQRETSKECPKVVQHVKESLKALNILDKCQIIPVEHDYYDWELQQRAFRVNAPSKEHMCKSVIIENTRCTHQDISDPLYSRYYSVITQYVSPVNTQKLLNYCRNLKNKEISKKYYNFRLADPEVSLKLTGFEKGGVSPYGMKQPIPIILAESITKLKPPVIYLGAGHIDWKLAIPIDTFIETTGCFIADLD
;
A
#
# COMPACT_ATOMS: atom_id res chain seq x y z
N MET A 1 -1.69 -28.57 -7.68
CA MET A 1 -2.81 -28.14 -8.56
C MET A 1 -3.07 -26.68 -8.23
N LEU A 2 -2.82 -25.78 -9.18
CA LEU A 2 -3.03 -24.34 -8.98
C LEU A 2 -4.52 -24.02 -9.22
N VAL A 3 -5.04 -22.92 -8.65
CA VAL A 3 -6.45 -22.53 -8.82
C VAL A 3 -6.81 -22.36 -10.30
N LYS A 4 -5.89 -21.85 -11.11
CA LYS A 4 -6.04 -21.78 -12.58
C LYS A 4 -6.27 -23.14 -13.26
N ASP A 5 -5.80 -24.23 -12.66
CA ASP A 5 -5.88 -25.59 -13.21
C ASP A 5 -7.23 -26.27 -12.87
N LEU A 6 -8.08 -25.66 -12.03
CA LEU A 6 -9.38 -26.20 -11.64
C LEU A 6 -10.43 -26.09 -12.76
N ALA A 7 -11.49 -26.91 -12.69
CA ALA A 7 -12.64 -26.77 -13.59
C ALA A 7 -13.41 -25.46 -13.34
N GLN A 8 -14.18 -25.00 -14.33
CA GLN A 8 -14.83 -23.68 -14.27
C GLN A 8 -15.86 -23.55 -13.14
N ASP A 9 -16.63 -24.61 -12.90
CA ASP A 9 -17.57 -24.75 -11.80
C ASP A 9 -16.88 -24.66 -10.44
N GLN A 10 -15.74 -25.36 -10.28
CA GLN A 10 -14.92 -25.28 -9.07
C GLN A 10 -14.36 -23.88 -8.83
N ARG A 11 -13.90 -23.20 -9.90
CA ARG A 11 -13.45 -21.80 -9.81
C ARG A 11 -14.57 -20.85 -9.40
N ASN A 12 -15.81 -21.11 -9.83
CA ASN A 12 -16.96 -20.30 -9.43
C ASN A 12 -17.29 -20.50 -7.94
N LEU A 13 -17.34 -21.75 -7.48
CA LEU A 13 -17.54 -22.05 -6.05
C LEU A 13 -16.48 -21.40 -5.16
N LEU A 14 -15.21 -21.39 -5.60
CA LEU A 14 -14.15 -20.69 -4.87
C LEU A 14 -14.36 -19.18 -4.81
N ARG A 15 -14.86 -18.56 -5.89
CA ARG A 15 -15.18 -17.12 -5.91
C ARG A 15 -16.35 -16.79 -4.98
N ASP A 16 -17.36 -17.64 -4.95
CA ASP A 16 -18.51 -17.47 -4.07
C ASP A 16 -18.06 -17.56 -2.60
N LEU A 17 -17.25 -18.57 -2.25
CA LEU A 17 -16.67 -18.68 -0.91
C LEU A 17 -15.80 -17.46 -0.54
N GLN A 18 -15.00 -16.93 -1.47
CA GLN A 18 -14.20 -15.72 -1.24
C GLN A 18 -15.09 -14.50 -0.95
N LYS A 19 -16.20 -14.38 -1.67
CA LYS A 19 -17.18 -13.31 -1.47
C LYS A 19 -17.86 -13.43 -0.11
N ASP A 20 -18.24 -14.64 0.29
CA ASP A 20 -18.87 -14.89 1.59
C ASP A 20 -17.92 -14.55 2.74
N ILE A 21 -16.63 -14.94 2.63
CA ILE A 21 -15.60 -14.57 3.61
C ILE A 21 -15.43 -13.04 3.69
N SER A 22 -15.35 -12.37 2.54
CA SER A 22 -15.19 -10.90 2.51
C SER A 22 -16.41 -10.21 3.14
N SER A 23 -17.62 -10.67 2.81
CA SER A 23 -18.88 -10.18 3.39
C SER A 23 -18.93 -10.40 4.91
N LEU A 24 -18.38 -11.50 5.41
CA LEU A 24 -18.30 -11.76 6.84
C LEU A 24 -17.40 -10.75 7.54
N TYR A 25 -16.22 -10.45 6.97
CA TYR A 25 -15.34 -9.42 7.51
C TYR A 25 -15.98 -8.03 7.49
N GLU A 26 -16.71 -7.68 6.43
CA GLU A 26 -17.45 -6.42 6.35
C GLU A 26 -18.52 -6.34 7.46
N THR A 27 -19.22 -7.44 7.72
CA THR A 27 -20.24 -7.54 8.77
C THR A 27 -19.61 -7.41 10.16
N LEU A 28 -18.45 -8.02 10.37
CA LEU A 28 -17.73 -8.04 11.65
C LEU A 28 -16.67 -6.92 11.77
N SER A 29 -16.86 -5.83 11.03
CA SER A 29 -15.83 -4.79 10.92
C SER A 29 -15.54 -4.10 12.25
N GLU A 30 -16.53 -3.91 13.11
CA GLU A 30 -16.34 -3.25 14.41
C GLU A 30 -15.61 -4.17 15.40
N GLU A 31 -15.98 -5.44 15.42
CA GLU A 31 -15.31 -6.47 16.20
C GLU A 31 -13.86 -6.65 15.74
N TYR A 32 -13.63 -6.67 14.42
CA TYR A 32 -12.29 -6.75 13.84
C TYR A 32 -11.39 -5.61 14.34
N VAL A 33 -11.89 -4.37 14.34
CA VAL A 33 -11.14 -3.19 14.82
C VAL A 33 -10.88 -3.29 16.33
N THR A 34 -11.84 -3.81 17.10
CA THR A 34 -11.71 -3.99 18.55
C THR A 34 -10.59 -4.97 18.88
N HIS A 35 -10.51 -6.10 18.16
CA HIS A 35 -9.47 -7.12 18.35
C HIS A 35 -8.13 -6.76 17.69
N TRP A 36 -8.07 -5.73 16.86
CA TRP A 36 -6.85 -5.34 16.15
C TRP A 36 -5.65 -5.12 17.06
N LYS A 37 -5.85 -4.49 18.22
CA LYS A 37 -4.77 -4.24 19.20
C LYS A 37 -4.19 -5.54 19.77
N GLU A 38 -5.04 -6.53 20.01
CA GLU A 38 -4.63 -7.84 20.52
C GLU A 38 -3.78 -8.58 19.47
N GLU A 39 -4.17 -8.48 18.19
CA GLU A 39 -3.39 -9.04 17.08
C GLU A 39 -2.03 -8.35 16.93
N CYS A 40 -1.95 -7.02 17.09
CA CYS A 40 -0.67 -6.29 17.00
C CYS A 40 0.34 -6.71 18.09
N GLN A 41 -0.14 -7.24 19.22
CA GLN A 41 0.73 -7.73 20.30
C GLN A 41 1.29 -9.13 20.04
N ARG A 42 0.73 -9.86 19.07
CA ARG A 42 1.22 -11.20 18.70
C ARG A 42 2.48 -11.03 17.84
N GLU A 43 3.64 -11.10 18.49
CA GLU A 43 4.91 -11.08 17.78
C GLU A 43 5.02 -12.32 16.87
N THR A 44 5.04 -12.11 15.55
CA THR A 44 5.06 -13.19 14.56
C THR A 44 6.48 -13.65 14.21
N SER A 45 7.51 -12.84 14.50
CA SER A 45 8.92 -13.22 14.36
C SER A 45 9.84 -12.35 15.20
N LYS A 46 10.83 -12.98 15.85
CA LYS A 46 11.87 -12.31 16.65
C LYS A 46 13.01 -11.71 15.82
N GLU A 47 13.25 -12.26 14.63
CA GLU A 47 14.32 -11.82 13.74
C GLU A 47 13.76 -11.33 12.41
N CYS A 48 14.29 -10.21 11.91
CA CYS A 48 13.93 -9.65 10.61
C CYS A 48 15.13 -8.98 9.94
N PRO A 49 15.14 -8.86 8.60
CA PRO A 49 16.20 -8.14 7.88
C PRO A 49 16.38 -6.70 8.36
N LYS A 50 17.59 -6.16 8.25
CA LYS A 50 17.92 -4.78 8.67
C LYS A 50 16.97 -3.72 8.09
N VAL A 51 16.55 -3.91 6.84
CA VAL A 51 15.60 -2.99 6.17
C VAL A 51 14.21 -3.01 6.81
N VAL A 52 13.75 -4.17 7.29
CA VAL A 52 12.48 -4.31 8.02
C VAL A 52 12.61 -3.73 9.42
N GLN A 53 13.75 -3.96 10.07
CA GLN A 53 14.06 -3.36 11.37
C GLN A 53 14.04 -1.82 11.29
N HIS A 54 14.56 -1.24 10.21
CA HIS A 54 14.48 0.21 9.97
C HIS A 54 13.04 0.72 9.84
N VAL A 55 12.16 -0.04 9.17
CA VAL A 55 10.72 0.27 9.12
C VAL A 55 10.10 0.22 10.52
N LYS A 56 10.41 -0.83 11.31
CA LYS A 56 9.95 -0.95 12.72
C LYS A 56 10.39 0.25 13.57
N GLU A 57 11.63 0.69 13.43
CA GLU A 57 12.17 1.86 14.13
C GLU A 57 11.46 3.15 13.73
N SER A 58 11.14 3.30 12.44
CA SER A 58 10.36 4.45 11.94
C SER A 58 8.94 4.47 12.51
N LEU A 59 8.26 3.33 12.56
CA LEU A 59 6.94 3.21 13.20
C LEU A 59 6.99 3.48 14.70
N LYS A 60 8.07 3.04 15.38
CA LYS A 60 8.29 3.30 16.80
C LYS A 60 8.52 4.79 17.07
N ALA A 61 9.31 5.47 16.24
CA ALA A 61 9.53 6.91 16.35
C ALA A 61 8.23 7.73 16.18
N LEU A 62 7.26 7.18 15.45
CA LEU A 62 5.92 7.74 15.28
C LEU A 62 4.91 7.30 16.36
N ASN A 63 5.33 6.46 17.33
CA ASN A 63 4.45 5.88 18.36
C ASN A 63 3.23 5.13 17.80
N ILE A 64 3.42 4.39 16.70
CA ILE A 64 2.36 3.58 16.07
C ILE A 64 2.75 2.12 15.86
N LEU A 65 3.94 1.69 16.32
CA LEU A 65 4.37 0.30 16.14
C LEU A 65 3.40 -0.70 16.79
N ASP A 66 2.79 -0.34 17.92
CA ASP A 66 1.78 -1.12 18.65
C ASP A 66 0.40 -1.13 17.98
N LYS A 67 0.21 -0.33 16.92
CA LYS A 67 -1.00 -0.29 16.08
C LYS A 67 -0.80 -1.01 14.74
N CYS A 68 0.40 -1.55 14.50
CA CYS A 68 0.78 -2.15 13.24
C CYS A 68 1.13 -3.62 13.42
N GLN A 69 0.92 -4.41 12.38
CA GLN A 69 1.47 -5.76 12.30
C GLN A 69 2.61 -5.79 11.28
N ILE A 70 3.71 -6.44 11.65
CA ILE A 70 4.82 -6.73 10.75
C ILE A 70 4.84 -8.25 10.55
N ILE A 71 4.51 -8.68 9.34
CA ILE A 71 4.16 -10.07 9.04
C ILE A 71 5.20 -10.66 8.07
N PRO A 72 5.98 -11.68 8.46
CA PRO A 72 6.81 -12.42 7.52
C PRO A 72 5.93 -13.30 6.62
N VAL A 73 6.30 -13.40 5.35
CA VAL A 73 5.69 -14.28 4.36
C VAL A 73 6.77 -15.14 3.69
N GLU A 74 6.33 -16.14 2.93
CA GLU A 74 7.19 -17.09 2.24
C GLU A 74 7.94 -16.44 1.07
N HIS A 75 9.09 -17.00 0.69
CA HIS A 75 9.92 -16.43 -0.40
C HIS A 75 9.22 -16.50 -1.76
N ASP A 76 8.34 -17.49 -1.96
CA ASP A 76 7.52 -17.66 -3.16
C ASP A 76 6.17 -16.94 -3.07
N TYR A 77 5.95 -16.12 -2.03
CA TYR A 77 4.67 -15.43 -1.78
C TYR A 77 4.17 -14.63 -2.99
N TYR A 78 5.08 -14.04 -3.78
CA TYR A 78 4.71 -13.27 -4.97
C TYR A 78 4.38 -14.10 -6.21
N ASP A 79 4.68 -15.40 -6.19
CA ASP A 79 4.29 -16.35 -7.24
C ASP A 79 2.84 -16.82 -7.06
N TRP A 80 2.25 -16.58 -5.89
CA TRP A 80 0.89 -16.98 -5.55
C TRP A 80 -0.17 -16.02 -6.13
N GLU A 81 -1.38 -16.54 -6.30
CA GLU A 81 -2.53 -15.70 -6.65
C GLU A 81 -2.81 -14.68 -5.53
N LEU A 82 -3.28 -13.48 -5.91
CA LEU A 82 -3.49 -12.37 -4.97
C LEU A 82 -4.44 -12.74 -3.82
N GLN A 83 -5.43 -13.60 -4.07
CA GLN A 83 -6.33 -14.05 -3.00
C GLN A 83 -5.60 -14.93 -1.97
N GLN A 84 -4.76 -15.86 -2.42
CA GLN A 84 -3.96 -16.70 -1.52
C GLN A 84 -3.01 -15.83 -0.68
N ARG A 85 -2.43 -14.81 -1.32
CA ARG A 85 -1.59 -13.80 -0.65
C ARG A 85 -2.35 -13.02 0.43
N ALA A 86 -3.62 -12.69 0.19
CA ALA A 86 -4.49 -12.03 1.15
C ALA A 86 -4.78 -12.94 2.35
N PHE A 87 -5.17 -14.20 2.10
CA PHE A 87 -5.41 -15.17 3.17
C PHE A 87 -4.16 -15.41 4.03
N ARG A 88 -2.96 -15.47 3.42
CA ARG A 88 -1.72 -15.68 4.16
C ARG A 88 -1.43 -14.62 5.23
N VAL A 89 -1.88 -13.39 5.00
CA VAL A 89 -1.70 -12.28 5.95
C VAL A 89 -2.99 -11.97 6.73
N ASN A 90 -3.99 -12.84 6.64
CA ASN A 90 -5.33 -12.66 7.20
C ASN A 90 -5.97 -11.33 6.77
N ALA A 91 -5.69 -10.88 5.55
CA ALA A 91 -6.36 -9.72 4.99
C ALA A 91 -7.85 -10.05 4.74
N PRO A 92 -8.77 -9.12 5.04
CA PRO A 92 -10.21 -9.35 4.86
C PRO A 92 -10.61 -9.72 3.44
N SER A 93 -9.91 -9.14 2.45
CA SER A 93 -10.08 -9.48 1.04
C SER A 93 -8.84 -9.06 0.23
N LYS A 94 -8.78 -9.44 -1.06
CA LYS A 94 -7.71 -9.00 -1.97
C LYS A 94 -7.70 -7.49 -2.21
N GLU A 95 -8.83 -6.81 -2.01
CA GLU A 95 -8.97 -5.36 -2.08
C GLU A 95 -8.20 -4.65 -0.97
N HIS A 96 -7.95 -5.31 0.17
CA HIS A 96 -7.15 -4.77 1.28
C HIS A 96 -5.64 -4.86 1.02
N MET A 97 -5.24 -5.68 0.03
CA MET A 97 -3.86 -5.78 -0.40
C MET A 97 -3.49 -4.57 -1.24
N CYS A 98 -2.60 -3.73 -0.72
CA CYS A 98 -2.16 -2.49 -1.34
C CYS A 98 -0.67 -2.51 -1.69
N LYS A 99 -0.26 -1.59 -2.56
CA LYS A 99 1.12 -1.40 -2.99
C LYS A 99 1.49 0.08 -2.94
N SER A 100 2.74 0.34 -2.58
CA SER A 100 3.38 1.64 -2.73
C SER A 100 4.12 1.65 -4.06
N VAL A 101 3.77 2.58 -4.96
CA VAL A 101 4.46 2.76 -6.24
C VAL A 101 4.98 4.18 -6.36
N ILE A 102 6.24 4.33 -6.72
CA ILE A 102 6.84 5.64 -6.95
C ILE A 102 6.50 6.08 -8.37
N ILE A 103 5.78 7.18 -8.48
CA ILE A 103 5.39 7.81 -9.73
C ILE A 103 6.21 9.08 -9.92
N GLU A 104 6.86 9.19 -11.07
CA GLU A 104 7.64 10.36 -11.50
C GLU A 104 6.83 11.24 -12.45
N ASN A 105 6.78 12.54 -12.17
CA ASN A 105 6.45 13.56 -13.15
C ASN A 105 7.68 13.86 -14.02
N THR A 106 7.82 13.18 -15.15
CA THR A 106 9.01 13.32 -16.01
C THR A 106 9.08 14.68 -16.74
N ARG A 107 8.07 15.54 -16.57
CA ARG A 107 8.02 16.91 -17.11
C ARG A 107 8.01 17.97 -16.01
N CYS A 108 8.29 17.58 -14.77
CA CYS A 108 8.52 18.51 -13.68
C CYS A 108 9.71 19.42 -14.02
N THR A 109 9.59 20.71 -13.72
CA THR A 109 10.62 21.72 -14.04
C THR A 109 11.77 21.74 -13.03
N HIS A 110 11.65 21.03 -11.92
CA HIS A 110 12.68 20.90 -10.89
C HIS A 110 12.99 19.43 -10.59
N GLN A 111 14.04 19.23 -9.80
CA GLN A 111 14.56 17.90 -9.46
C GLN A 111 14.22 17.51 -8.01
N ASP A 112 13.90 18.48 -7.17
CA ASP A 112 13.58 18.24 -5.77
C ASP A 112 12.12 17.81 -5.54
N ILE A 113 11.85 17.36 -4.32
CA ILE A 113 10.55 16.96 -3.80
C ILE A 113 10.07 17.91 -2.69
N SER A 114 10.63 19.12 -2.64
CA SER A 114 10.44 20.05 -1.51
C SER A 114 9.02 20.64 -1.46
N ASP A 115 8.39 20.79 -2.62
CA ASP A 115 6.99 21.23 -2.73
C ASP A 115 6.06 20.02 -2.92
N PRO A 116 5.34 19.56 -1.88
CA PRO A 116 4.45 18.42 -2.01
C PRO A 116 3.27 18.67 -2.95
N LEU A 117 2.92 19.94 -3.22
CA LEU A 117 1.82 20.30 -4.13
C LEU A 117 2.25 20.27 -5.61
N TYR A 118 3.55 20.26 -5.89
CA TYR A 118 4.10 20.09 -7.24
C TYR A 118 5.41 19.30 -7.19
N SER A 119 5.37 18.09 -6.65
CA SER A 119 6.58 17.27 -6.52
C SER A 119 6.94 16.58 -7.84
N ARG A 120 8.24 16.36 -8.06
CA ARG A 120 8.71 15.46 -9.12
C ARG A 120 8.31 14.02 -8.88
N TYR A 121 8.30 13.57 -7.62
CA TYR A 121 7.99 12.20 -7.26
C TYR A 121 6.86 12.14 -6.25
N TYR A 122 5.94 11.20 -6.45
CA TYR A 122 4.89 10.85 -5.49
C TYR A 122 4.95 9.37 -5.18
N SER A 123 4.76 9.01 -3.90
CA SER A 123 4.49 7.63 -3.50
C SER A 123 2.98 7.43 -3.55
N VAL A 124 2.50 6.71 -4.57
CA VAL A 124 1.07 6.44 -4.74
C VAL A 124 0.74 5.11 -4.09
N ILE A 125 -0.19 5.14 -3.13
CA ILE A 125 -0.73 3.95 -2.46
C ILE A 125 -2.04 3.58 -3.15
N THR A 126 -2.08 2.40 -3.73
CA THR A 126 -3.26 1.86 -4.42
C THR A 126 -3.42 0.36 -4.15
N GLN A 127 -4.61 -0.17 -4.38
CA GLN A 127 -4.91 -1.59 -4.23
C GLN A 127 -4.20 -2.40 -5.33
N TYR A 128 -3.84 -3.66 -5.08
CA TYR A 128 -3.25 -4.51 -6.12
C TYR A 128 -4.22 -4.78 -7.28
N VAL A 129 -5.53 -4.79 -6.99
CA VAL A 129 -6.60 -5.02 -7.96
C VAL A 129 -6.88 -3.84 -8.89
N SER A 130 -6.39 -2.63 -8.56
CA SER A 130 -6.63 -1.42 -9.34
C SER A 130 -5.31 -0.82 -9.87
N PRO A 131 -5.17 -0.56 -11.18
CA PRO A 131 -4.04 0.20 -11.71
C PRO A 131 -4.18 1.68 -11.37
N VAL A 132 -3.06 2.41 -11.28
CA VAL A 132 -3.12 3.87 -11.06
C VAL A 132 -3.59 4.59 -12.33
N ASN A 133 -4.73 5.27 -12.26
CA ASN A 133 -5.20 6.14 -13.34
C ASN A 133 -4.37 7.44 -13.40
N THR A 134 -3.34 7.45 -14.25
CA THR A 134 -2.42 8.60 -14.38
C THR A 134 -3.09 9.89 -14.89
N GLN A 135 -4.23 9.79 -15.58
CA GLN A 135 -4.98 10.96 -16.03
C GLN A 135 -5.77 11.60 -14.89
N LYS A 136 -6.37 10.79 -14.00
CA LYS A 136 -6.97 11.29 -12.75
C LYS A 136 -5.90 11.86 -11.82
N LEU A 137 -4.77 11.18 -11.65
CA LEU A 137 -3.61 11.67 -10.89
C LEU A 137 -3.12 13.04 -11.41
N LEU A 138 -2.99 13.19 -12.75
CA LEU A 138 -2.67 14.46 -13.38
C LEU A 138 -3.66 15.57 -12.99
N ASN A 139 -4.96 15.29 -13.10
CA ASN A 139 -5.99 16.28 -12.78
C ASN A 139 -5.97 16.66 -11.30
N TYR A 140 -5.77 15.69 -10.41
CA TYR A 140 -5.62 15.90 -8.98
C TYR A 140 -4.42 16.81 -8.65
N CYS A 141 -3.21 16.46 -9.10
CA CYS A 141 -2.01 17.25 -8.82
C CYS A 141 -2.10 18.68 -9.39
N ARG A 142 -2.75 18.86 -10.55
CA ARG A 142 -3.01 20.21 -11.08
C ARG A 142 -3.91 21.03 -10.17
N ASN A 143 -4.90 20.41 -9.52
CA ASN A 143 -5.79 21.10 -8.61
C ASN A 143 -5.10 21.50 -7.31
N LEU A 144 -4.05 20.79 -6.85
CA LEU A 144 -3.26 21.16 -5.67
C LEU A 144 -2.64 22.56 -5.75
N LYS A 145 -2.37 23.05 -6.98
CA LYS A 145 -1.88 24.40 -7.27
C LYS A 145 -2.89 25.26 -8.01
N ASN A 146 -4.20 25.04 -7.81
CA ASN A 146 -5.27 25.80 -8.46
C ASN A 146 -5.13 25.91 -9.99
N LYS A 147 -4.51 24.90 -10.63
CA LYS A 147 -4.19 24.83 -12.07
C LYS A 147 -3.27 25.94 -12.58
N GLU A 148 -2.53 26.64 -11.71
CA GLU A 148 -1.54 27.66 -12.07
C GLU A 148 -0.43 27.08 -12.97
N ILE A 149 -0.06 25.82 -12.71
CA ILE A 149 0.94 25.12 -13.51
C ILE A 149 0.28 24.50 -14.75
N SER A 150 0.83 24.85 -15.92
CA SER A 150 0.35 24.36 -17.21
C SER A 150 0.41 22.82 -17.30
N LYS A 151 -0.63 22.21 -17.90
CA LYS A 151 -0.74 20.76 -18.14
C LYS A 151 0.52 20.16 -18.79
N LYS A 152 1.22 20.93 -19.62
CA LYS A 152 2.42 20.46 -20.35
C LYS A 152 3.57 20.03 -19.42
N TYR A 153 3.59 20.53 -18.18
CA TYR A 153 4.58 20.19 -17.15
C TYR A 153 4.19 19.01 -16.25
N TYR A 154 3.21 18.21 -16.70
CA TYR A 154 2.79 16.98 -16.05
C TYR A 154 2.88 15.82 -17.04
N ASN A 155 3.66 14.80 -16.68
CA ASN A 155 3.68 13.50 -17.35
C ASN A 155 4.05 12.43 -16.31
N PHE A 156 3.04 11.81 -15.71
CA PHE A 156 3.23 10.82 -14.67
C PHE A 156 3.56 9.44 -15.26
N ARG A 157 4.68 8.87 -14.84
CA ARG A 157 5.18 7.53 -15.22
C ARG A 157 5.65 6.79 -13.98
N LEU A 158 5.64 5.46 -14.03
CA LEU A 158 6.30 4.68 -12.98
C LEU A 158 7.80 5.03 -13.00
N ALA A 159 8.35 5.34 -11.83
CA ALA A 159 9.77 5.60 -11.70
C ALA A 159 10.58 4.33 -11.96
N ASP A 160 11.79 4.49 -12.51
CA ASP A 160 12.71 3.38 -12.70
C ASP A 160 13.05 2.70 -11.36
N PRO A 161 13.22 1.37 -11.31
CA PRO A 161 13.50 0.66 -10.05
C PRO A 161 14.71 1.19 -9.29
N GLU A 162 15.77 1.61 -9.99
CA GLU A 162 16.97 2.21 -9.39
C GLU A 162 16.67 3.56 -8.74
N VAL A 163 15.85 4.39 -9.39
CA VAL A 163 15.39 5.68 -8.85
C VAL A 163 14.51 5.43 -7.62
N SER A 164 13.57 4.49 -7.70
CA SER A 164 12.75 4.07 -6.56
C SER A 164 13.61 3.60 -5.38
N LEU A 165 14.63 2.76 -5.62
CA LEU A 165 15.53 2.29 -4.58
C LEU A 165 16.35 3.44 -3.97
N LYS A 166 16.80 4.40 -4.78
CA LYS A 166 17.54 5.58 -4.29
C LYS A 166 16.67 6.45 -3.39
N LEU A 167 15.42 6.70 -3.79
CA LEU A 167 14.48 7.56 -3.07
C LEU A 167 13.92 6.91 -1.81
N THR A 168 13.56 5.63 -1.90
CA THR A 168 12.88 4.92 -0.81
C THR A 168 13.83 4.14 0.08
N GLY A 169 14.94 3.64 -0.46
CA GLY A 169 15.80 2.68 0.23
C GLY A 169 15.30 1.24 0.17
N PHE A 170 14.20 0.96 -0.53
CA PHE A 170 13.58 -0.35 -0.62
C PHE A 170 13.58 -0.89 -2.05
N GLU A 171 13.79 -2.19 -2.18
CA GLU A 171 13.72 -2.88 -3.46
C GLU A 171 12.26 -3.06 -3.94
N LYS A 172 12.13 -3.34 -5.24
CA LYS A 172 10.84 -3.61 -5.87
C LYS A 172 10.12 -4.74 -5.15
N GLY A 173 8.83 -4.54 -4.86
CA GLY A 173 8.01 -5.53 -4.14
C GLY A 173 8.12 -5.44 -2.61
N GLY A 174 9.08 -4.69 -2.07
CA GLY A 174 9.20 -4.43 -0.63
C GLY A 174 8.90 -3.00 -0.20
N VAL A 175 8.62 -2.08 -1.14
CA VAL A 175 8.52 -0.64 -0.86
C VAL A 175 7.51 -0.32 0.25
N SER A 176 8.02 0.22 1.36
CA SER A 176 7.23 0.71 2.48
C SER A 176 7.05 2.23 2.39
N PRO A 177 5.89 2.77 2.79
CA PRO A 177 5.72 4.21 2.93
C PRO A 177 6.41 4.78 4.18
N TYR A 178 6.88 3.94 5.09
CA TYR A 178 7.62 4.34 6.29
C TYR A 178 9.11 4.01 6.14
N GLY A 179 9.98 4.84 6.71
CA GLY A 179 11.44 4.65 6.63
C GLY A 179 12.04 4.93 5.25
N MET A 180 11.36 5.74 4.42
CA MET A 180 11.92 6.16 3.14
C MET A 180 13.14 7.08 3.34
N LYS A 181 14.16 6.94 2.49
CA LYS A 181 15.37 7.81 2.53
C LYS A 181 15.08 9.29 2.26
N GLN A 182 13.99 9.57 1.56
CA GLN A 182 13.54 10.91 1.20
C GLN A 182 12.06 11.05 1.61
N PRO A 183 11.62 12.25 2.05
CA PRO A 183 10.23 12.50 2.44
C PRO A 183 9.32 12.65 1.21
N ILE A 184 9.16 11.58 0.43
CA ILE A 184 8.34 11.59 -0.79
C ILE A 184 6.88 11.83 -0.41
N PRO A 185 6.19 12.85 -0.97
CA PRO A 185 4.78 13.09 -0.73
C PRO A 185 3.93 11.87 -1.10
N ILE A 186 2.99 11.52 -0.24
CA ILE A 186 2.15 10.32 -0.39
C ILE A 186 0.78 10.72 -0.94
N ILE A 187 0.29 9.97 -1.93
CA ILE A 187 -1.09 10.04 -2.43
C ILE A 187 -1.75 8.69 -2.21
N LEU A 188 -2.84 8.67 -1.43
CA LEU A 188 -3.68 7.52 -1.15
C LEU A 188 -4.87 7.50 -2.12
N ALA A 189 -5.10 6.35 -2.77
CA ALA A 189 -6.30 6.15 -3.58
C ALA A 189 -7.55 6.22 -2.71
N GLU A 190 -8.57 6.98 -3.13
CA GLU A 190 -9.79 7.20 -2.35
C GLU A 190 -10.56 5.90 -2.08
N SER A 191 -10.52 4.92 -3.00
CA SER A 191 -11.12 3.59 -2.79
C SER A 191 -10.61 2.87 -1.55
N ILE A 192 -9.35 3.10 -1.15
CA ILE A 192 -8.79 2.53 0.08
C ILE A 192 -9.57 3.02 1.29
N THR A 193 -9.95 4.29 1.34
CA THR A 193 -10.71 4.87 2.48
C THR A 193 -12.09 4.25 2.68
N LYS A 194 -12.57 3.49 1.69
CA LYS A 194 -13.90 2.85 1.69
C LYS A 194 -13.83 1.37 2.08
N LEU A 195 -12.63 0.83 2.35
CA LEU A 195 -12.44 -0.55 2.76
C LEU A 195 -13.10 -0.84 4.11
N LYS A 196 -13.67 -2.04 4.23
CA LYS A 196 -14.25 -2.57 5.45
C LYS A 196 -13.77 -4.01 5.64
N PRO A 197 -13.10 -4.34 6.76
CA PRO A 197 -12.59 -3.44 7.81
C PRO A 197 -11.59 -2.38 7.34
N PRO A 198 -11.42 -1.26 8.08
CA PRO A 198 -10.59 -0.13 7.64
C PRO A 198 -9.08 -0.37 7.87
N VAL A 199 -8.52 -1.36 7.17
CA VAL A 199 -7.12 -1.78 7.26
C VAL A 199 -6.50 -1.92 5.87
N ILE A 200 -5.20 -1.69 5.76
CA ILE A 200 -4.44 -1.98 4.54
C ILE A 200 -3.19 -2.79 4.81
N TYR A 201 -2.78 -3.56 3.80
CA TYR A 201 -1.58 -4.39 3.81
C TYR A 201 -0.61 -3.91 2.73
N LEU A 202 0.60 -3.55 3.14
CA LEU A 202 1.64 -2.90 2.32
C LEU A 202 2.98 -3.65 2.45
N GLY A 203 3.99 -3.24 1.68
CA GLY A 203 5.37 -3.70 1.88
C GLY A 203 5.97 -3.16 3.19
N ALA A 204 6.74 -3.98 3.89
CA ALA A 204 7.45 -3.61 5.13
C ALA A 204 8.97 -3.44 4.92
N GLY A 205 9.39 -2.99 3.74
CA GLY A 205 10.78 -2.72 3.40
C GLY A 205 11.53 -3.92 2.78
N HIS A 206 10.90 -5.09 2.77
CA HIS A 206 11.43 -6.31 2.16
C HIS A 206 10.30 -7.06 1.42
N ILE A 207 10.65 -7.82 0.39
CA ILE A 207 9.67 -8.56 -0.42
C ILE A 207 8.88 -9.56 0.44
N ASP A 208 9.58 -10.29 1.31
CA ASP A 208 9.00 -11.30 2.21
C ASP A 208 8.38 -10.74 3.51
N TRP A 209 8.12 -9.42 3.57
CA TRP A 209 7.57 -8.80 4.77
C TRP A 209 6.44 -7.82 4.45
N LYS A 210 5.36 -7.89 5.21
CA LYS A 210 4.18 -7.04 5.08
C LYS A 210 3.95 -6.19 6.31
N LEU A 211 3.47 -4.98 6.05
CA LEU A 211 2.98 -4.05 7.06
C LEU A 211 1.47 -4.03 6.96
N ALA A 212 0.77 -4.40 8.02
CA ALA A 212 -0.66 -4.19 8.14
C ALA A 212 -0.91 -3.01 9.10
N ILE A 213 -1.77 -2.07 8.69
CA ILE A 213 -2.00 -0.82 9.43
C ILE A 213 -3.45 -0.34 9.23
N PRO A 214 -4.13 0.15 10.28
CA PRO A 214 -5.42 0.82 10.16
C PRO A 214 -5.33 2.06 9.27
N ILE A 215 -6.35 2.30 8.45
CA ILE A 215 -6.38 3.40 7.48
C ILE A 215 -6.27 4.76 8.18
N ASP A 216 -7.00 4.97 9.27
CA ASP A 216 -6.96 6.24 9.99
C ASP A 216 -5.56 6.52 10.56
N THR A 217 -4.91 5.50 11.13
CA THR A 217 -3.52 5.62 11.60
C THR A 217 -2.57 5.93 10.45
N PHE A 218 -2.78 5.33 9.28
CA PHE A 218 -1.99 5.64 8.08
C PHE A 218 -2.17 7.10 7.64
N ILE A 219 -3.40 7.58 7.53
CA ILE A 219 -3.71 8.95 7.09
C ILE A 219 -3.14 9.97 8.08
N GLU A 220 -3.39 9.78 9.38
CA GLU A 220 -2.95 10.68 10.45
C GLU A 220 -1.42 10.83 10.48
N THR A 221 -0.68 9.72 10.36
CA THR A 221 0.77 9.74 10.51
C THR A 221 1.53 10.10 9.23
N THR A 222 0.93 9.90 8.06
CA THR A 222 1.56 10.26 6.79
C THR A 222 1.17 11.65 6.29
N GLY A 223 0.01 12.18 6.73
CA GLY A 223 -0.56 13.40 6.18
C GLY A 223 -0.81 13.30 4.67
N CYS A 224 -1.07 12.08 4.17
CA CYS A 224 -1.16 11.84 2.73
C CYS A 224 -2.31 12.63 2.09
N PHE A 225 -2.12 12.96 0.81
CA PHE A 225 -3.20 13.41 -0.05
C PHE A 225 -4.15 12.26 -0.36
N ILE A 226 -5.45 12.54 -0.46
CA ILE A 226 -6.45 11.55 -0.86
C ILE A 226 -6.99 11.95 -2.24
N ALA A 227 -6.96 11.03 -3.20
CA ALA A 227 -7.34 11.28 -4.58
C ALA A 227 -8.18 10.13 -5.15
N ASP A 228 -9.22 10.46 -5.91
CA ASP A 228 -9.88 9.48 -6.78
C ASP A 228 -8.92 9.07 -7.91
N LEU A 229 -8.52 7.80 -7.91
CA LEU A 229 -7.54 7.22 -8.83
C LEU A 229 -8.08 6.01 -9.62
N ASP A 230 -9.37 5.71 -9.47
CA ASP A 230 -10.01 4.55 -10.12
C ASP A 230 -10.53 4.83 -11.53
#